data_AF-A0A516GYR7-F1
#
_entry.id   AF-A0A516GYR7-F1
#
_cell.length_a   1.000
_cell.length_b   1.000
_cell.length_c   1.000
_cell.angle_alpha   90.00
_cell.angle_beta   90.00
_cell.angle_gamma   90.00
#
_symmetry.space_group_name_H-M   'P 1'
#
loop_
_entity.id
_entity.type
_entity.pdbx_description
1 polymer ?
#
loop_
_entity_poly.entity_id
_entity_poly.type
_entity_poly.pdbx_seq_one_letter_code
_entity_poly.pdbx_strand_id
1 'polypeptide(L)'
;MTAHRDRRLLAIGSDVRLIFAGFGLLLAVGLVSGVGVGWLSSRQLSRVPDMQVAQVAPSQSVGESVHDAWDRLRQIAQLDWRAVVEPRSSVVADAVSREKKDDAPAISAAEASRRIAEVRQFSPHRTAMRAETERTVDAMLARFEQQGFDLAELRNPAGQVEVPRIFLASLPVDIADVNLTEKRKRAFLKVMLPHILRENERITADRNRLEQLHQRTQIGAALSARDQQWLAQMAELYGVEDIDTAELLNRVDAIPPGLALAQAVEESGWGTSRFALMGNAVFGMWTWTPGAGLVPENRPEGETYEVQRFKSLENSVAAYMRNLNSKASYREFRDKRAGMRDRSQTTDSYQLAGTLHRYSVRGQDYIRTIRSIMKSNALDQFDSAKLADEPSPLLTTLDFFGKS
;
A
#
# COMPACT_ATOMS: atom_id res chain seq x y z
N MET A 1 31.60 -29.50 -25.71
CA MET A 1 31.97 -29.65 -24.28
C MET A 1 31.95 -28.27 -23.63
N THR A 2 31.62 -28.18 -22.34
CA THR A 2 31.78 -26.97 -21.45
C THR A 2 31.35 -25.63 -22.06
N ALA A 3 30.11 -25.15 -21.89
CA ALA A 3 29.44 -24.81 -20.63
C ALA A 3 30.25 -23.85 -19.74
N HIS A 4 29.91 -22.55 -19.80
CA HIS A 4 30.06 -21.65 -18.66
C HIS A 4 28.77 -20.85 -18.49
N ARG A 5 28.02 -21.20 -17.43
CA ARG A 5 27.01 -20.30 -16.86
C ARG A 5 27.77 -19.21 -16.13
N ASP A 6 27.27 -17.97 -16.20
CA ASP A 6 27.60 -16.99 -15.19
C ASP A 6 26.33 -16.32 -14.63
N ARG A 7 26.13 -16.46 -13.33
CA ARG A 7 24.94 -15.97 -12.62
C ARG A 7 25.30 -14.68 -11.89
N ARG A 8 24.98 -13.53 -12.49
CA ARG A 8 24.96 -12.27 -11.73
C ARG A 8 23.60 -12.10 -11.03
N LEU A 9 23.53 -12.59 -9.79
CA LEU A 9 22.51 -12.21 -8.81
C LEU A 9 23.11 -11.10 -7.94
N LEU A 10 22.72 -9.85 -8.16
CA LEU A 10 23.05 -8.72 -7.28
C LEU A 10 21.76 -7.98 -6.93
N ALA A 11 21.30 -8.20 -5.70
CA ALA A 11 20.20 -7.52 -5.01
C ALA A 11 20.50 -6.05 -4.61
N ILE A 12 19.61 -5.52 -3.76
CA ILE A 12 19.33 -4.09 -3.55
C ILE A 12 20.40 -3.29 -2.76
N GLY A 13 20.99 -2.27 -3.41
CA GLY A 13 21.66 -1.15 -2.72
C GLY A 13 20.64 -0.21 -2.07
N SER A 14 20.78 0.04 -0.77
CA SER A 14 19.87 0.87 0.03
C SER A 14 20.26 2.35 0.00
N ASP A 15 19.48 3.16 -0.74
CA ASP A 15 19.55 4.63 -0.72
C ASP A 15 18.28 5.23 -0.09
N VAL A 16 18.10 4.99 1.22
CA VAL A 16 17.15 5.72 2.06
C VAL A 16 17.90 6.22 3.30
N ARG A 17 18.36 7.47 3.27
CA ARG A 17 18.94 8.12 4.45
C ARG A 17 17.83 8.63 5.38
N LEU A 18 18.03 8.43 6.68
CA LEU A 18 17.09 8.80 7.75
C LEU A 18 16.77 10.30 7.74
N ILE A 19 15.49 10.63 7.92
CA ILE A 19 15.07 11.77 8.76
C ILE A 19 13.86 11.32 9.60
N PHE A 20 14.10 11.01 10.87
CA PHE A 20 13.08 11.05 11.94
C PHE A 20 13.75 11.65 13.18
N ALA A 21 13.60 12.96 13.36
CA ALA A 21 13.87 13.66 14.60
C ALA A 21 12.53 14.23 15.10
N GLY A 22 12.14 13.90 16.32
CA GLY A 22 10.79 14.15 16.82
C GLY A 22 10.57 15.58 17.33
N PHE A 23 9.30 15.90 17.55
CA PHE A 23 8.89 17.02 18.40
C PHE A 23 7.80 16.55 19.37
N GLY A 24 7.96 16.88 20.65
CA GLY A 24 7.11 16.39 21.74
C GLY A 24 7.47 17.06 23.07
N LEU A 25 7.17 18.36 23.16
CA LEU A 25 7.43 19.24 24.30
C LEU A 25 6.54 20.50 24.08
N LEU A 26 5.85 21.16 25.01
CA LEU A 26 5.56 21.02 26.46
C LEU A 26 4.12 21.62 26.60
N LEU A 27 3.31 21.34 27.63
CA LEU A 27 3.30 22.09 28.90
C LEU A 27 2.31 21.46 29.88
N ALA A 28 2.62 21.54 31.18
CA ALA A 28 1.74 21.16 32.28
C ALA A 28 1.53 22.35 33.23
N VAL A 29 0.30 22.50 33.75
CA VAL A 29 -0.09 23.12 35.05
C VAL A 29 -1.49 22.55 35.36
N GLY A 30 -1.90 22.14 36.55
CA GLY A 30 -1.24 22.00 37.86
C GLY A 30 -2.27 22.13 39.00
N LEU A 31 -2.18 21.30 40.05
CA LEU A 31 -2.69 21.46 41.45
C LEU A 31 -4.16 21.97 41.66
N VAL A 32 -4.98 21.46 42.59
CA VAL A 32 -4.81 21.37 44.06
C VAL A 32 -5.77 20.32 44.66
N SER A 33 -5.39 19.77 45.82
CA SER A 33 -6.10 18.84 46.72
C SER A 33 -7.46 19.27 47.29
N GLY A 34 -8.30 18.35 47.79
CA GLY A 34 -9.35 18.71 48.76
C GLY A 34 -10.43 17.68 49.13
N VAL A 35 -10.09 16.73 50.00
CA VAL A 35 -10.93 15.84 50.84
C VAL A 35 -12.40 16.27 51.13
N GLY A 36 -13.36 15.31 51.09
CA GLY A 36 -14.42 15.24 52.13
C GLY A 36 -15.86 14.85 51.75
N VAL A 37 -16.29 13.64 52.20
CA VAL A 37 -17.61 13.23 52.79
C VAL A 37 -18.82 14.20 52.65
N GLY A 38 -20.08 13.81 52.33
CA GLY A 38 -20.75 12.52 52.11
C GLY A 38 -22.26 12.56 52.51
N TRP A 39 -23.05 11.55 52.08
CA TRP A 39 -24.44 11.19 52.52
C TRP A 39 -25.71 11.94 52.00
N LEU A 40 -26.73 11.12 51.62
CA LEU A 40 -28.21 11.35 51.62
C LEU A 40 -28.80 12.48 50.71
N SER A 41 -30.03 12.45 50.18
CA SER A 41 -31.13 11.44 50.12
C SER A 41 -32.07 11.77 48.93
N SER A 42 -32.85 10.79 48.45
CA SER A 42 -33.83 10.94 47.35
C SER A 42 -35.21 11.48 47.79
N ARG A 43 -35.91 12.23 46.91
CA ARG A 43 -37.39 12.33 46.68
C ARG A 43 -37.68 13.46 45.68
N GLN A 44 -38.17 13.21 44.46
CA GLN A 44 -39.53 12.85 44.00
C GLN A 44 -40.45 14.05 43.63
N LEU A 45 -40.79 14.13 42.32
CA LEU A 45 -42.07 14.56 41.70
C LEU A 45 -42.53 16.03 41.93
N SER A 46 -43.03 16.77 40.92
CA SER A 46 -44.30 16.46 40.24
C SER A 46 -44.64 17.37 39.01
N ARG A 47 -45.34 16.78 38.02
CA ARG A 47 -46.42 17.34 37.14
C ARG A 47 -46.14 18.26 35.91
N VAL A 48 -46.89 17.92 34.85
CA VAL A 48 -47.12 18.47 33.48
C VAL A 48 -48.68 18.55 33.36
N PRO A 49 -49.39 19.34 32.50
CA PRO A 49 -49.07 19.83 31.13
C PRO A 49 -49.54 21.31 30.88
N ASP A 50 -49.85 21.88 29.69
CA ASP A 50 -49.92 21.47 28.27
C ASP A 50 -49.89 22.70 27.30
N MET A 51 -49.67 22.49 25.99
CA MET A 51 -50.35 23.09 24.80
C MET A 51 -49.48 23.36 23.55
N GLN A 52 -50.11 23.11 22.39
CA GLN A 52 -49.56 23.15 21.02
C GLN A 52 -49.75 24.52 20.33
N VAL A 53 -48.83 24.88 19.42
CA VAL A 53 -49.15 25.37 18.06
C VAL A 53 -48.04 24.92 17.11
N ALA A 54 -48.38 24.40 15.93
CA ALA A 54 -47.43 24.12 14.85
C ALA A 54 -47.42 25.27 13.82
N GLN A 55 -46.27 25.56 13.19
CA GLN A 55 -46.19 25.93 11.76
C GLN A 55 -44.76 26.03 11.21
N VAL A 56 -44.60 25.50 9.98
CA VAL A 56 -43.71 25.92 8.87
C VAL A 56 -42.20 26.07 9.13
N ALA A 57 -41.42 25.28 8.37
CA ALA A 57 -39.99 25.47 8.17
C ALA A 57 -39.68 26.58 7.16
N PRO A 58 -38.59 27.33 7.34
CA PRO A 58 -37.77 27.83 6.26
C PRO A 58 -36.46 27.05 6.16
N SER A 59 -36.00 26.82 4.93
CA SER A 59 -34.66 26.33 4.65
C SER A 59 -33.60 27.29 5.18
N GLN A 60 -32.62 26.78 5.93
CA GLN A 60 -31.36 27.48 6.13
C GLN A 60 -30.18 26.58 5.83
N SER A 61 -29.39 27.02 4.86
CA SER A 61 -27.99 26.67 4.71
C SER A 61 -27.24 27.00 6.01
N VAL A 62 -26.54 26.02 6.57
CA VAL A 62 -25.51 26.27 7.58
C VAL A 62 -24.18 25.88 6.95
N GLY A 63 -23.34 26.87 6.67
CA GLY A 63 -21.94 26.61 6.38
C GLY A 63 -21.29 26.09 7.65
N GLU A 64 -20.68 24.91 7.58
CA GLU A 64 -19.85 24.35 8.65
C GLU A 64 -18.78 25.39 9.01
N SER A 65 -18.72 25.82 10.27
CA SER A 65 -17.72 26.82 10.63
C SER A 65 -16.33 26.19 10.52
N VAL A 66 -15.31 27.02 10.27
CA VAL A 66 -13.92 26.55 10.27
C VAL A 66 -13.57 25.88 11.60
N HIS A 67 -14.20 26.27 12.71
CA HIS A 67 -14.03 25.63 14.02
C HIS A 67 -14.63 24.22 14.05
N ASP A 68 -15.87 24.04 13.56
CA ASP A 68 -16.55 22.74 13.51
C ASP A 68 -15.78 21.76 12.60
N ALA A 69 -15.34 22.23 11.43
CA ALA A 69 -14.49 21.44 10.53
C ALA A 69 -13.16 21.04 11.18
N TRP A 70 -12.52 21.92 11.96
CA TRP A 70 -11.29 21.60 12.70
C TRP A 70 -11.52 20.66 13.89
N ASP A 71 -12.65 20.73 14.57
CA ASP A 71 -13.02 19.83 15.66
C ASP A 71 -13.35 18.43 15.12
N ARG A 72 -14.04 18.36 13.98
CA ARG A 72 -14.33 17.12 13.25
C ARG A 72 -13.05 16.47 12.71
N LEU A 73 -12.13 17.25 12.14
CA LEU A 73 -10.79 16.77 11.77
C LEU A 73 -9.96 16.33 12.98
N ARG A 74 -10.12 16.97 14.15
CA ARG A 74 -9.49 16.52 15.40
C ARG A 74 -10.08 15.20 15.91
N GLN A 75 -11.39 14.96 15.78
CA GLN A 75 -11.99 13.65 16.07
C GLN A 75 -11.50 12.56 15.10
N ILE A 76 -11.42 12.86 13.79
CA ILE A 76 -10.87 11.93 12.78
C ILE A 76 -9.38 11.62 13.04
N ALA A 77 -8.61 12.59 13.55
CA ALA A 77 -7.21 12.41 13.96
C ALA A 77 -7.04 11.68 15.31
N GLN A 78 -8.11 11.52 16.09
CA GLN A 78 -8.13 10.78 17.36
C GLN A 78 -8.66 9.34 17.22
N LEU A 79 -8.89 8.86 16.00
CA LEU A 79 -9.11 7.44 15.73
C LEU A 79 -7.83 6.65 16.04
N ASP A 80 -7.75 6.14 17.26
CA ASP A 80 -6.73 5.16 17.64
C ASP A 80 -6.96 3.88 16.83
N TRP A 81 -6.15 3.70 15.79
CA TRP A 81 -6.19 2.50 14.94
C TRP A 81 -5.95 1.21 15.74
N ARG A 82 -5.38 1.28 16.95
CA ARG A 82 -5.26 0.13 17.87
C ARG A 82 -6.60 -0.31 18.47
N ALA A 83 -7.60 0.57 18.56
CA ALA A 83 -8.94 0.21 19.03
C ALA A 83 -9.69 -0.73 18.07
N VAL A 84 -9.18 -0.92 16.85
CA VAL A 84 -9.66 -1.90 15.87
C VAL A 84 -9.02 -3.29 16.09
N VAL A 85 -8.03 -3.43 16.99
CA VAL A 85 -7.04 -4.53 16.92
C VAL A 85 -7.13 -5.60 18.03
N GLU A 86 -7.64 -5.33 19.25
CA GLU A 86 -7.58 -6.34 20.35
C GLU A 86 -8.80 -6.44 21.30
N PRO A 87 -9.12 -7.65 21.82
CA PRO A 87 -9.93 -7.84 23.01
C PRO A 87 -9.11 -7.66 24.32
N ARG A 88 -9.75 -7.18 25.40
CA ARG A 88 -9.09 -6.80 26.66
C ARG A 88 -8.61 -7.99 27.52
N SER A 89 -7.36 -7.96 28.00
CA SER A 89 -6.99 -8.30 29.40
C SER A 89 -5.54 -7.95 29.86
N SER A 90 -5.45 -7.06 30.86
CA SER A 90 -4.58 -7.07 32.08
C SER A 90 -3.04 -7.34 32.08
N VAL A 91 -2.25 -6.30 32.45
CA VAL A 91 -1.10 -6.18 33.42
C VAL A 91 0.12 -7.16 33.22
N VAL A 92 1.43 -6.86 33.39
CA VAL A 92 2.22 -6.01 34.35
C VAL A 92 3.50 -5.45 33.67
N ALA A 93 4.13 -4.44 34.29
CA ALA A 93 5.37 -3.77 33.83
C ALA A 93 6.67 -4.47 34.28
N ASP A 94 7.81 -4.07 33.68
CA ASP A 94 9.01 -3.67 34.43
C ASP A 94 10.04 -2.92 33.55
N ALA A 95 10.98 -2.18 34.17
CA ALA A 95 11.89 -1.23 33.51
C ALA A 95 13.37 -1.40 33.88
N VAL A 96 14.30 -1.20 32.92
CA VAL A 96 15.76 -1.12 33.17
C VAL A 96 16.44 -0.03 32.31
N SER A 97 17.63 0.38 32.75
CA SER A 97 18.38 1.63 32.61
C SER A 97 18.90 2.10 31.23
N ARG A 98 19.31 3.38 31.22
CA ARG A 98 20.03 4.16 30.19
C ARG A 98 21.47 3.70 29.92
N GLU A 99 22.01 4.06 28.76
CA GLU A 99 23.40 4.53 28.63
C GLU A 99 23.55 5.64 27.55
N LYS A 100 24.64 6.43 27.60
CA LYS A 100 24.94 7.62 26.75
C LYS A 100 25.54 7.23 25.38
N LYS A 101 25.53 8.13 24.37
CA LYS A 101 26.76 8.83 23.85
C LYS A 101 26.54 9.85 22.70
N ASP A 102 27.03 11.07 22.94
CA ASP A 102 27.71 12.13 22.15
C ASP A 102 27.30 12.63 20.72
N ASP A 103 27.75 13.87 20.46
CA ASP A 103 27.36 14.88 19.45
C ASP A 103 27.86 14.72 17.99
N ALA A 104 27.15 15.40 17.06
CA ALA A 104 27.65 15.86 15.75
C ALA A 104 26.83 17.09 15.24
N PRO A 105 27.37 17.97 14.36
CA PRO A 105 26.93 19.37 14.26
C PRO A 105 25.78 19.67 13.25
N ALA A 106 25.09 20.80 13.47
CA ALA A 106 23.98 21.28 12.65
C ALA A 106 24.40 22.25 11.53
N ILE A 107 23.74 22.14 10.36
CA ILE A 107 23.90 23.05 9.21
C ILE A 107 23.03 24.30 9.42
N SER A 108 23.54 25.49 9.06
CA SER A 108 22.85 26.75 9.37
C SER A 108 21.60 27.01 8.51
N ALA A 109 20.56 27.60 9.10
CA ALA A 109 19.27 27.87 8.45
C ALA A 109 19.37 28.79 7.21
N ALA A 110 20.42 29.61 7.10
CA ALA A 110 20.65 30.49 5.95
C ALA A 110 20.91 29.69 4.65
N GLU A 111 21.47 28.49 4.76
CA GLU A 111 21.86 27.66 3.62
C GLU A 111 20.67 26.85 3.06
N ALA A 112 19.74 26.45 3.95
CA ALA A 112 18.46 25.88 3.56
C ALA A 112 17.60 26.88 2.75
N SER A 113 17.56 28.15 3.19
CA SER A 113 16.78 29.20 2.53
C SER A 113 17.25 29.53 1.10
N ARG A 114 18.55 29.40 0.80
CA ARG A 114 19.07 29.60 -0.57
C ARG A 114 18.60 28.51 -1.53
N ARG A 115 18.64 27.23 -1.12
CA ARG A 115 18.23 26.10 -1.97
C ARG A 115 16.74 26.12 -2.34
N ILE A 116 15.89 26.71 -1.49
CA ILE A 116 14.46 26.89 -1.76
C ILE A 116 14.20 27.95 -2.83
N ALA A 117 15.11 28.93 -3.01
CA ALA A 117 14.93 30.03 -3.95
C ALA A 117 15.21 29.63 -5.41
N GLU A 118 16.18 28.74 -5.67
CA GLU A 118 16.56 28.33 -7.03
C GLU A 118 15.53 27.43 -7.74
N VAL A 119 14.63 26.78 -6.98
CA VAL A 119 13.58 25.88 -7.53
C VAL A 119 12.46 26.63 -8.26
N ARG A 120 12.38 27.97 -8.15
CA ARG A 120 11.20 28.76 -8.53
C ARG A 120 11.18 29.39 -9.94
N GLN A 121 11.99 28.93 -10.89
CA GLN A 121 12.00 29.49 -12.25
C GLN A 121 11.85 28.44 -13.37
N PHE A 122 10.61 27.99 -13.64
CA PHE A 122 10.14 27.62 -14.99
C PHE A 122 8.60 27.50 -15.02
N SER A 123 7.93 28.15 -16.00
CA SER A 123 6.46 28.26 -16.01
C SER A 123 5.82 28.35 -17.41
N PRO A 124 5.03 27.35 -17.83
CA PRO A 124 4.03 27.45 -18.91
C PRO A 124 2.61 27.40 -18.33
N HIS A 125 2.14 28.51 -17.74
CA HIS A 125 0.93 28.50 -16.91
C HIS A 125 -0.40 28.74 -17.66
N ARG A 126 -1.27 27.71 -17.65
CA ARG A 126 -2.62 27.79 -17.05
C ARG A 126 -3.38 26.45 -17.08
N THR A 127 -3.20 25.64 -18.13
CA THR A 127 -3.87 24.33 -18.24
C THR A 127 -3.20 23.26 -17.37
N ALA A 128 -1.86 23.23 -17.31
CA ALA A 128 -1.10 22.28 -16.49
C ALA A 128 -1.39 22.42 -14.99
N MET A 129 -1.48 23.67 -14.49
CA MET A 129 -1.72 23.98 -13.08
C MET A 129 -3.00 23.33 -12.53
N ARG A 130 -4.06 23.22 -13.35
CA ARG A 130 -5.35 22.65 -12.96
C ARG A 130 -5.30 21.12 -12.84
N ALA A 131 -4.65 20.46 -13.81
CA ALA A 131 -4.39 19.02 -13.78
C ALA A 131 -3.38 18.60 -12.68
N GLU A 132 -2.66 19.54 -12.08
CA GLU A 132 -1.81 19.30 -10.90
C GLU A 132 -2.56 19.53 -9.58
N THR A 133 -3.55 20.45 -9.53
CA THR A 133 -4.34 20.69 -8.30
C THR A 133 -5.20 19.48 -7.94
N GLU A 134 -5.72 18.78 -8.95
CA GLU A 134 -6.59 17.63 -8.76
C GLU A 134 -5.81 16.36 -8.36
N ARG A 135 -4.53 16.21 -8.76
CA ARG A 135 -3.68 15.05 -8.44
C ARG A 135 -3.06 15.10 -7.03
N THR A 136 -3.72 15.76 -6.08
CA THR A 136 -3.29 15.86 -4.68
C THR A 136 -3.87 14.74 -3.82
N VAL A 137 -3.22 14.42 -2.69
CA VAL A 137 -3.72 13.43 -1.72
C VAL A 137 -5.09 13.83 -1.17
N ASP A 138 -5.32 15.11 -0.91
CA ASP A 138 -6.63 15.58 -0.40
C ASP A 138 -7.75 15.44 -1.44
N ALA A 139 -7.54 15.90 -2.68
CA ALA A 139 -8.54 15.74 -3.73
C ALA A 139 -8.83 14.26 -4.02
N MET A 140 -7.80 13.41 -4.00
CA MET A 140 -7.93 11.97 -4.14
C MET A 140 -8.70 11.31 -2.98
N LEU A 141 -8.39 11.66 -1.72
CA LEU A 141 -9.09 11.11 -0.55
C LEU A 141 -10.56 11.54 -0.53
N ALA A 142 -10.86 12.80 -0.85
CA ALA A 142 -12.24 13.28 -0.97
C ALA A 142 -13.01 12.56 -2.08
N ARG A 143 -12.39 12.29 -3.24
CA ARG A 143 -12.99 11.47 -4.32
C ARG A 143 -13.24 10.03 -3.86
N PHE A 144 -12.33 9.42 -3.10
CA PHE A 144 -12.54 8.09 -2.53
C PHE A 144 -13.72 8.06 -1.53
N GLU A 145 -13.83 9.06 -0.66
CA GLU A 145 -14.91 9.18 0.31
C GLU A 145 -16.28 9.41 -0.37
N GLN A 146 -16.33 10.22 -1.44
CA GLN A 146 -17.51 10.38 -2.30
C GLN A 146 -17.95 9.07 -3.00
N GLN A 147 -17.05 8.11 -3.16
CA GLN A 147 -17.32 6.79 -3.73
C GLN A 147 -17.49 5.70 -2.64
N GLY A 148 -17.65 6.08 -1.37
CA GLY A 148 -17.86 5.15 -0.25
C GLY A 148 -16.62 4.33 0.14
N PHE A 149 -15.42 4.67 -0.35
CA PHE A 149 -14.19 3.93 -0.05
C PHE A 149 -13.59 4.42 1.27
N ASP A 150 -14.13 4.01 2.42
CA ASP A 150 -13.41 4.06 3.70
C ASP A 150 -12.94 2.68 4.15
N LEU A 151 -11.61 2.47 4.20
CA LEU A 151 -10.94 1.24 4.63
C LEU A 151 -11.39 0.73 6.01
N ALA A 152 -11.88 1.61 6.90
CA ALA A 152 -12.41 1.21 8.20
C ALA A 152 -13.76 0.48 8.11
N GLU A 153 -14.56 0.76 7.07
CA GLU A 153 -15.95 0.30 6.94
C GLU A 153 -16.11 -0.86 5.93
N LEU A 154 -15.07 -1.22 5.17
CA LEU A 154 -15.12 -2.21 4.08
C LEU A 154 -15.31 -3.67 4.49
N ARG A 155 -15.56 -3.98 5.77
CA ARG A 155 -15.75 -5.37 6.21
C ARG A 155 -17.18 -5.82 5.93
N ASN A 156 -17.34 -6.70 4.94
CA ASN A 156 -18.63 -7.32 4.64
C ASN A 156 -19.10 -8.24 5.79
N PRO A 157 -20.35 -8.74 5.78
CA PRO A 157 -20.87 -9.61 6.85
C PRO A 157 -20.11 -10.92 7.06
N ALA A 158 -19.28 -11.35 6.10
CA ALA A 158 -18.37 -12.50 6.21
C ALA A 158 -16.96 -12.11 6.72
N GLY A 159 -16.75 -10.85 7.12
CA GLY A 159 -15.50 -10.32 7.66
C GLY A 159 -14.42 -10.00 6.60
N GLN A 160 -14.73 -10.14 5.31
CA GLN A 160 -13.80 -9.89 4.20
C GLN A 160 -13.78 -8.40 3.84
N VAL A 161 -12.62 -7.89 3.41
CA VAL A 161 -12.44 -6.49 3.02
C VAL A 161 -12.81 -6.32 1.53
N GLU A 162 -13.91 -5.62 1.24
CA GLU A 162 -14.36 -5.33 -0.13
C GLU A 162 -13.83 -3.98 -0.62
N VAL A 163 -13.07 -3.99 -1.70
CA VAL A 163 -12.31 -2.83 -2.19
C VAL A 163 -12.94 -2.30 -3.49
N PRO A 164 -13.33 -1.01 -3.57
CA PRO A 164 -13.87 -0.44 -4.79
C PRO A 164 -12.92 -0.52 -5.99
N ARG A 165 -13.47 -0.72 -7.20
CA ARG A 165 -12.71 -0.88 -8.46
C ARG A 165 -12.21 0.45 -9.03
N ILE A 166 -11.48 1.21 -8.20
CA ILE A 166 -10.92 2.52 -8.54
C ILE A 166 -9.41 2.39 -8.74
N PHE A 167 -8.92 2.79 -9.93
CA PHE A 167 -7.53 2.55 -10.35
C PHE A 167 -6.85 3.84 -10.81
N LEU A 168 -5.92 4.37 -10.02
CA LEU A 168 -5.11 5.53 -10.44
C LEU A 168 -3.90 5.09 -11.27
N ALA A 169 -3.64 5.76 -12.39
CA ALA A 169 -2.46 5.44 -13.21
C ALA A 169 -1.14 5.70 -12.46
N SER A 170 -1.10 6.67 -11.54
CA SER A 170 0.07 7.08 -10.76
C SER A 170 -0.33 7.50 -9.34
N LEU A 171 0.65 7.57 -8.45
CA LEU A 171 0.49 8.15 -7.10
C LEU A 171 0.17 9.67 -7.19
N PRO A 172 -0.50 10.23 -6.18
CA PRO A 172 -0.64 11.69 -6.03
C PRO A 172 0.72 12.39 -6.00
N VAL A 173 0.81 13.57 -6.61
CA VAL A 173 2.09 14.26 -6.84
C VAL A 173 2.69 14.84 -5.56
N ASP A 174 1.85 15.13 -4.58
CA ASP A 174 2.16 15.70 -3.26
C ASP A 174 2.33 14.64 -2.15
N ILE A 175 2.26 13.34 -2.47
CA ILE A 175 2.30 12.28 -1.43
C ILE A 175 3.62 12.30 -0.62
N ALA A 176 4.71 12.82 -1.18
CA ALA A 176 5.95 13.09 -0.47
C ALA A 176 5.83 14.24 0.55
N ASP A 177 5.06 15.28 0.21
CA ASP A 177 4.88 16.50 1.01
C ASP A 177 3.81 16.37 2.10
N VAL A 178 3.06 15.26 2.14
CA VAL A 178 2.08 14.97 3.20
C VAL A 178 2.79 14.70 4.53
N ASN A 179 2.87 15.73 5.37
CA ASN A 179 3.45 15.70 6.71
C ASN A 179 2.75 14.73 7.68
N LEU A 180 1.43 14.55 7.56
CA LEU A 180 0.67 13.67 8.45
C LEU A 180 0.85 12.21 8.03
N THR A 181 1.72 11.48 8.76
CA THR A 181 2.12 10.10 8.45
C THR A 181 0.92 9.18 8.18
N GLU A 182 -0.10 9.17 9.05
CA GLU A 182 -1.25 8.27 8.88
C GLU A 182 -2.13 8.61 7.66
N LYS A 183 -2.24 9.90 7.30
CA LYS A 183 -2.91 10.34 6.07
C LYS A 183 -2.16 9.84 4.83
N ARG A 184 -0.82 9.94 4.84
CA ARG A 184 0.03 9.40 3.76
C ARG A 184 -0.08 7.89 3.63
N LYS A 185 -0.04 7.15 4.75
CA LYS A 185 -0.25 5.69 4.75
C LYS A 185 -1.60 5.32 4.15
N ARG A 186 -2.69 5.95 4.64
CA ARG A 186 -4.06 5.74 4.14
C ARG A 186 -4.17 5.98 2.64
N ALA A 187 -3.60 7.10 2.16
CA ALA A 187 -3.55 7.43 0.75
C ALA A 187 -2.82 6.36 -0.08
N PHE A 188 -1.62 5.96 0.33
CA PHE A 188 -0.83 4.93 -0.34
C PHE A 188 -1.58 3.58 -0.42
N LEU A 189 -2.20 3.14 0.68
CA LEU A 189 -2.98 1.90 0.73
C LEU A 189 -4.22 1.95 -0.17
N LYS A 190 -5.01 3.03 -0.13
CA LYS A 190 -6.20 3.20 -1.02
C LYS A 190 -5.83 3.18 -2.50
N VAL A 191 -4.62 3.64 -2.87
CA VAL A 191 -4.14 3.58 -4.26
C VAL A 191 -3.60 2.21 -4.64
N MET A 192 -2.79 1.58 -3.79
CA MET A 192 -2.08 0.35 -4.15
C MET A 192 -2.92 -0.93 -4.05
N LEU A 193 -3.81 -1.03 -3.06
CA LEU A 193 -4.58 -2.25 -2.81
C LEU A 193 -5.49 -2.63 -4.00
N PRO A 194 -6.25 -1.73 -4.65
CA PRO A 194 -7.05 -2.09 -5.82
C PRO A 194 -6.23 -2.71 -6.96
N HIS A 195 -5.07 -2.13 -7.30
CA HIS A 195 -4.20 -2.65 -8.37
C HIS A 195 -3.67 -4.05 -8.06
N ILE A 196 -3.27 -4.29 -6.80
CA ILE A 196 -2.82 -5.60 -6.32
C ILE A 196 -3.94 -6.64 -6.45
N LEU A 197 -5.17 -6.29 -6.07
CA LEU A 197 -6.32 -7.19 -6.19
C LEU A 197 -6.71 -7.46 -7.64
N ARG A 198 -6.69 -6.45 -8.52
CA ARG A 198 -6.98 -6.60 -9.96
C ARG A 198 -6.00 -7.53 -10.67
N GLU A 199 -4.70 -7.42 -10.38
CA GLU A 199 -3.71 -8.34 -10.96
C GLU A 199 -3.87 -9.76 -10.38
N ASN A 200 -4.24 -9.89 -9.10
CA ASN A 200 -4.59 -11.19 -8.51
C ASN A 200 -5.83 -11.82 -9.14
N GLU A 201 -6.90 -11.06 -9.43
CA GLU A 201 -8.06 -11.55 -10.18
C GLU A 201 -7.64 -12.07 -11.57
N ARG A 202 -6.82 -11.29 -12.28
CA ARG A 202 -6.29 -11.66 -13.61
C ARG A 202 -5.48 -12.96 -13.55
N ILE A 203 -4.56 -13.07 -12.60
CA ILE A 203 -3.74 -14.29 -12.40
C ILE A 203 -4.61 -15.48 -11.95
N THR A 204 -5.64 -15.26 -11.13
CA THR A 204 -6.57 -16.31 -10.70
C THR A 204 -7.42 -16.81 -11.87
N ALA A 205 -7.86 -15.92 -12.77
CA ALA A 205 -8.57 -16.32 -14.00
C ALA A 205 -7.66 -17.13 -14.94
N ASP A 206 -6.40 -16.70 -15.14
CA ASP A 206 -5.39 -17.47 -15.88
C ASP A 206 -5.19 -18.86 -15.23
N ARG A 207 -5.05 -18.91 -13.91
CA ARG A 207 -4.87 -20.14 -13.14
C ARG A 207 -6.05 -21.10 -13.29
N ASN A 208 -7.28 -20.63 -13.12
CA ASN A 208 -8.48 -21.47 -13.23
C ASN A 208 -8.58 -22.12 -14.62
N ARG A 209 -8.22 -21.38 -15.69
CA ARG A 209 -8.13 -21.94 -17.04
C ARG A 209 -6.99 -22.96 -17.16
N LEU A 210 -5.83 -22.69 -16.57
CA LEU A 210 -4.69 -23.60 -16.57
C LEU A 210 -5.03 -24.91 -15.85
N GLU A 211 -5.73 -24.88 -14.72
CA GLU A 211 -6.17 -26.08 -13.97
C GLU A 211 -7.08 -26.96 -14.83
N GLN A 212 -8.04 -26.38 -15.56
CA GLN A 212 -8.90 -27.10 -16.51
C GLN A 212 -8.10 -27.74 -17.66
N LEU A 213 -7.11 -27.02 -18.21
CA LEU A 213 -6.27 -27.54 -19.31
C LEU A 213 -5.28 -28.60 -18.83
N HIS A 214 -4.74 -28.46 -17.62
CA HIS A 214 -3.91 -29.48 -16.97
C HIS A 214 -4.71 -30.77 -16.77
N GLN A 215 -5.91 -30.69 -16.18
CA GLN A 215 -6.80 -31.86 -16.00
C GLN A 215 -7.11 -32.56 -17.33
N ARG A 216 -7.46 -31.80 -18.39
CA ARG A 216 -7.66 -32.35 -19.75
C ARG A 216 -6.42 -33.07 -20.28
N THR A 217 -5.23 -32.51 -20.03
CA THR A 217 -3.95 -33.11 -20.44
C THR A 217 -3.66 -34.40 -19.68
N GLN A 218 -3.92 -34.44 -18.36
CA GLN A 218 -3.73 -35.64 -17.54
C GLN A 218 -4.60 -36.82 -17.97
N ILE A 219 -5.82 -36.58 -18.46
CA ILE A 219 -6.70 -37.63 -19.01
C ILE A 219 -6.47 -37.94 -20.49
N GLY A 220 -5.40 -37.38 -21.10
CA GLY A 220 -5.07 -37.59 -22.51
C GLY A 220 -6.03 -36.95 -23.52
N ALA A 221 -6.88 -36.00 -23.09
CA ALA A 221 -7.83 -35.33 -23.97
C ALA A 221 -7.12 -34.30 -24.86
N ALA A 222 -7.41 -34.35 -26.17
CA ALA A 222 -6.86 -33.39 -27.12
C ALA A 222 -7.22 -31.94 -26.75
N LEU A 223 -6.22 -31.06 -26.77
CA LEU A 223 -6.38 -29.61 -26.58
C LEU A 223 -6.64 -28.93 -27.92
N SER A 224 -7.47 -27.88 -27.92
CA SER A 224 -7.71 -27.08 -29.13
C SER A 224 -6.46 -26.29 -29.52
N ALA A 225 -6.32 -25.91 -30.80
CA ALA A 225 -5.21 -25.06 -31.23
C ALA A 225 -5.14 -23.72 -30.44
N ARG A 226 -6.29 -23.17 -30.03
CA ARG A 226 -6.39 -21.97 -29.18
C ARG A 226 -5.92 -22.22 -27.74
N ASP A 227 -6.14 -23.43 -27.21
CA ASP A 227 -5.64 -23.81 -25.88
C ASP A 227 -4.13 -24.05 -25.92
N GLN A 228 -3.62 -24.74 -26.95
CA GLN A 228 -2.19 -24.96 -27.17
C GLN A 228 -1.44 -23.63 -27.33
N GLN A 229 -1.97 -22.71 -28.15
CA GLN A 229 -1.38 -21.37 -28.34
C GLN A 229 -1.39 -20.56 -27.04
N TRP A 230 -2.45 -20.64 -26.24
CA TRP A 230 -2.51 -19.93 -24.96
C TRP A 230 -1.54 -20.53 -23.93
N LEU A 231 -1.41 -21.85 -23.87
CA LEU A 231 -0.41 -22.51 -23.03
C LEU A 231 1.02 -22.15 -23.44
N ALA A 232 1.31 -22.05 -24.73
CA ALA A 232 2.60 -21.57 -25.23
C ALA A 232 2.90 -20.12 -24.81
N GLN A 233 1.90 -19.23 -24.88
CA GLN A 233 2.02 -17.85 -24.38
C GLN A 233 2.24 -17.79 -22.86
N MET A 234 1.62 -18.69 -22.09
CA MET A 234 1.84 -18.80 -20.64
C MET A 234 3.24 -19.36 -20.32
N ALA A 235 3.70 -20.37 -21.06
CA ALA A 235 5.05 -20.91 -20.96
C ALA A 235 6.10 -19.82 -21.22
N GLU A 236 5.93 -19.03 -22.29
CA GLU A 236 6.80 -17.87 -22.58
C GLU A 236 6.74 -16.80 -21.48
N LEU A 237 5.55 -16.34 -21.10
CA LEU A 237 5.36 -15.24 -20.13
C LEU A 237 5.94 -15.56 -18.75
N TYR A 238 5.82 -16.82 -18.30
CA TYR A 238 6.31 -17.28 -17.01
C TYR A 238 7.69 -17.94 -17.07
N GLY A 239 8.26 -18.15 -18.27
CA GLY A 239 9.60 -18.73 -18.48
C GLY A 239 9.68 -20.23 -18.17
N VAL A 240 8.69 -20.99 -18.61
CA VAL A 240 8.60 -22.46 -18.49
C VAL A 240 8.96 -23.10 -19.83
N GLU A 241 9.80 -24.14 -19.80
CA GLU A 241 10.21 -24.91 -20.98
C GLU A 241 9.18 -26.02 -21.28
N ASP A 242 9.14 -26.49 -22.53
CA ASP A 242 8.33 -27.64 -23.01
C ASP A 242 6.81 -27.64 -22.70
N ILE A 243 6.25 -26.49 -22.32
CA ILE A 243 4.84 -26.32 -21.94
C ILE A 243 4.44 -27.26 -20.78
N ASP A 244 5.29 -27.38 -19.77
CA ASP A 244 4.97 -28.09 -18.53
C ASP A 244 3.83 -27.38 -17.77
N THR A 245 2.63 -27.96 -17.86
CA THR A 245 1.42 -27.46 -17.18
C THR A 245 1.51 -27.56 -15.65
N ALA A 246 2.33 -28.45 -15.08
CA ALA A 246 2.51 -28.58 -13.64
C ALA A 246 3.46 -27.50 -13.08
N GLU A 247 4.61 -27.25 -13.72
CA GLU A 247 5.46 -26.09 -13.37
C GLU A 247 4.72 -24.76 -13.65
N LEU A 248 3.90 -24.68 -14.70
CA LEU A 248 3.01 -23.53 -14.87
C LEU A 248 2.02 -23.39 -13.70
N LEU A 249 1.45 -24.46 -13.15
CA LEU A 249 0.57 -24.37 -11.97
C LEU A 249 1.32 -23.94 -10.69
N ASN A 250 2.62 -24.17 -10.60
CA ASN A 250 3.44 -23.61 -9.51
C ASN A 250 3.69 -22.09 -9.71
N ARG A 251 3.76 -21.63 -10.97
CA ARG A 251 4.06 -20.23 -11.35
C ARG A 251 2.84 -19.32 -11.43
N VAL A 252 1.78 -19.74 -12.11
CA VAL A 252 0.56 -18.94 -12.35
C VAL A 252 -0.31 -18.94 -11.10
N ASP A 253 -0.01 -18.04 -10.17
CA ASP A 253 -0.74 -17.95 -8.91
C ASP A 253 -0.63 -16.56 -8.24
N ALA A 254 -1.66 -16.19 -7.50
CA ALA A 254 -1.82 -14.90 -6.84
C ALA A 254 -0.70 -14.61 -5.81
N ILE A 255 -0.43 -13.32 -5.57
CA ILE A 255 0.44 -12.85 -4.49
C ILE A 255 -0.43 -12.30 -3.36
N PRO A 256 -0.31 -12.78 -2.11
CA PRO A 256 -1.06 -12.24 -0.98
C PRO A 256 -0.97 -10.70 -0.89
N PRO A 257 -2.11 -9.98 -0.84
CA PRO A 257 -2.10 -8.52 -0.83
C PRO A 257 -1.32 -7.89 0.32
N GLY A 258 -1.33 -8.48 1.53
CA GLY A 258 -0.56 -7.94 2.66
C GLY A 258 0.94 -7.92 2.41
N LEU A 259 1.47 -8.97 1.78
CA LEU A 259 2.87 -9.08 1.37
C LEU A 259 3.21 -8.08 0.26
N ALA A 260 2.37 -8.00 -0.77
CA ALA A 260 2.57 -7.06 -1.87
C ALA A 260 2.55 -5.60 -1.39
N LEU A 261 1.64 -5.25 -0.48
CA LEU A 261 1.63 -3.95 0.17
C LEU A 261 2.88 -3.70 1.01
N ALA A 262 3.33 -4.67 1.81
CA ALA A 262 4.53 -4.52 2.64
C ALA A 262 5.80 -4.30 1.81
N GLN A 263 5.95 -5.01 0.69
CA GLN A 263 7.06 -4.78 -0.25
C GLN A 263 6.92 -3.41 -0.94
N ALA A 264 5.72 -3.03 -1.41
CA ALA A 264 5.51 -1.70 -1.99
C ALA A 264 5.84 -0.58 -0.99
N VAL A 265 5.52 -0.75 0.30
CA VAL A 265 5.87 0.21 1.36
C VAL A 265 7.38 0.36 1.55
N GLU A 266 8.12 -0.75 1.64
CA GLU A 266 9.58 -0.75 1.81
C GLU A 266 10.28 -0.14 0.59
N GLU A 267 9.99 -0.63 -0.61
CA GLU A 267 10.72 -0.26 -1.83
C GLU A 267 10.41 1.17 -2.32
N SER A 268 9.26 1.73 -1.96
CA SER A 268 8.86 3.10 -2.34
C SER A 268 8.89 4.12 -1.20
N GLY A 269 9.14 3.69 0.04
CA GLY A 269 9.04 4.54 1.24
C GLY A 269 7.64 5.16 1.38
N TRP A 270 6.58 4.34 1.35
CA TRP A 270 5.17 4.79 1.30
C TRP A 270 4.84 5.70 0.09
N GLY A 271 5.46 5.43 -1.06
CA GLY A 271 5.25 6.18 -2.30
C GLY A 271 6.04 7.47 -2.42
N THR A 272 6.86 7.83 -1.43
CA THR A 272 7.62 9.09 -1.41
C THR A 272 8.88 9.06 -2.28
N SER A 273 9.35 7.89 -2.68
CA SER A 273 10.52 7.69 -3.55
C SER A 273 10.36 8.40 -4.91
N ARG A 274 11.43 9.07 -5.36
CA ARG A 274 11.52 9.68 -6.70
C ARG A 274 11.20 8.67 -7.81
N PHE A 275 11.58 7.40 -7.64
CA PHE A 275 11.30 6.34 -8.62
C PHE A 275 9.81 5.96 -8.67
N ALA A 276 9.13 5.97 -7.52
CA ALA A 276 7.69 5.75 -7.44
C ALA A 276 6.91 6.90 -8.10
N LEU A 277 7.28 8.15 -7.78
CA LEU A 277 6.64 9.36 -8.30
C LEU A 277 6.87 9.59 -9.80
N MET A 278 8.13 9.56 -10.26
CA MET A 278 8.49 9.88 -11.65
C MET A 278 8.36 8.70 -12.61
N GLY A 279 8.29 7.47 -12.09
CA GLY A 279 8.36 6.26 -12.91
C GLY A 279 7.39 5.14 -12.55
N ASN A 280 6.44 5.39 -11.63
CA ASN A 280 5.52 4.37 -11.11
C ASN A 280 6.25 3.13 -10.52
N ALA A 281 7.54 3.23 -10.19
CA ALA A 281 8.40 2.10 -9.85
C ALA A 281 8.31 1.71 -8.37
N VAL A 282 7.09 1.45 -7.90
CA VAL A 282 6.77 1.25 -6.47
C VAL A 282 7.37 -0.02 -5.83
N PHE A 283 7.98 -0.91 -6.63
CA PHE A 283 8.63 -2.15 -6.18
C PHE A 283 10.15 -2.19 -6.39
N GLY A 284 10.79 -1.06 -6.75
CA GLY A 284 12.26 -0.97 -6.86
C GLY A 284 12.89 -1.86 -7.94
N MET A 285 12.13 -2.27 -8.97
CA MET A 285 12.60 -3.23 -9.98
C MET A 285 13.72 -2.65 -10.85
N TRP A 286 14.82 -3.39 -11.02
CA TRP A 286 15.95 -3.01 -11.86
C TRP A 286 15.75 -3.38 -13.34
N THR A 287 16.35 -2.60 -14.24
CA THR A 287 16.52 -2.90 -15.65
C THR A 287 17.96 -2.58 -16.10
N TRP A 288 18.47 -3.32 -17.09
CA TRP A 288 19.78 -3.06 -17.72
C TRP A 288 19.65 -2.56 -19.16
N THR A 289 18.40 -2.41 -19.66
CA THR A 289 18.14 -1.78 -20.96
C THR A 289 18.29 -0.26 -20.81
N PRO A 290 19.25 0.39 -21.48
CA PRO A 290 19.48 1.83 -21.32
C PRO A 290 18.23 2.64 -21.70
N GLY A 291 17.86 3.62 -20.87
CA GLY A 291 16.69 4.46 -21.08
C GLY A 291 15.34 3.80 -20.80
N ALA A 292 15.30 2.55 -20.34
CA ALA A 292 14.06 1.87 -19.93
C ALA A 292 13.62 2.23 -18.50
N GLY A 293 14.38 3.09 -17.80
CA GLY A 293 14.18 3.40 -16.41
C GLY A 293 14.47 4.84 -16.00
N LEU A 294 14.96 4.95 -14.78
CA LEU A 294 15.45 6.15 -14.11
C LEU A 294 16.82 5.81 -13.53
N VAL A 295 17.83 6.60 -13.87
CA VAL A 295 19.18 6.43 -13.32
C VAL A 295 19.20 6.82 -11.83
N PRO A 296 19.75 5.98 -10.94
CA PRO A 296 20.03 6.37 -9.56
C PRO A 296 21.14 7.40 -9.46
N GLU A 297 20.98 8.40 -8.60
CA GLU A 297 21.94 9.51 -8.43
C GLU A 297 23.31 9.02 -7.95
N ASN A 298 23.35 8.00 -7.08
CA ASN A 298 24.59 7.40 -6.57
C ASN A 298 24.97 6.10 -7.29
N ARG A 299 24.55 5.89 -8.54
CA ARG A 299 24.97 4.72 -9.32
C ARG A 299 26.50 4.75 -9.50
N PRO A 300 27.26 3.71 -9.10
CA PRO A 300 28.71 3.68 -9.26
C PRO A 300 29.15 3.84 -10.71
N GLU A 301 30.34 4.38 -10.91
CA GLU A 301 30.95 4.48 -12.23
C GLU A 301 31.12 3.08 -12.86
N GLY A 302 30.82 2.97 -14.15
CA GLY A 302 30.83 1.70 -14.89
C GLY A 302 29.55 0.85 -14.77
N GLU A 303 28.68 1.10 -13.79
CA GLU A 303 27.40 0.40 -13.68
C GLU A 303 26.36 0.96 -14.66
N THR A 304 25.59 0.07 -15.29
CA THR A 304 24.62 0.41 -16.34
C THR A 304 23.16 0.24 -15.93
N TYR A 305 22.90 -0.25 -14.72
CA TYR A 305 21.55 -0.51 -14.22
C TYR A 305 20.71 0.77 -14.06
N GLU A 306 19.40 0.66 -14.22
CA GLU A 306 18.41 1.72 -13.98
C GLU A 306 17.25 1.13 -13.15
N VAL A 307 16.50 1.98 -12.44
CA VAL A 307 15.23 1.55 -11.83
C VAL A 307 14.14 1.63 -12.91
N GLN A 308 13.51 0.50 -13.23
CA GLN A 308 12.58 0.34 -14.34
C GLN A 308 11.40 1.32 -14.26
N ARG A 309 11.09 1.98 -15.37
CA ARG A 309 9.96 2.90 -15.50
C ARG A 309 8.74 2.15 -16.02
N PHE A 310 7.58 2.41 -15.43
CA PHE A 310 6.29 1.86 -15.85
C PHE A 310 5.33 2.96 -16.31
N LYS A 311 4.50 2.65 -17.32
CA LYS A 311 3.48 3.59 -17.82
C LYS A 311 2.39 3.88 -16.80
N SER A 312 2.12 2.93 -15.90
CA SER A 312 1.16 3.04 -14.81
C SER A 312 1.53 2.15 -13.62
N LEU A 313 0.88 2.35 -12.48
CA LEU A 313 0.94 1.46 -11.32
C LEU A 313 0.47 0.03 -11.65
N GLU A 314 -0.56 -0.13 -12.49
CA GLU A 314 -1.01 -1.44 -13.00
C GLU A 314 0.14 -2.19 -13.70
N ASN A 315 0.90 -1.52 -14.57
CA ASN A 315 2.06 -2.13 -15.21
C ASN A 315 3.19 -2.47 -14.22
N SER A 316 3.36 -1.70 -13.14
CA SER A 316 4.35 -1.98 -12.11
C SER A 316 3.97 -3.21 -11.27
N VAL A 317 2.71 -3.29 -10.82
CA VAL A 317 2.17 -4.44 -10.09
C VAL A 317 2.26 -5.72 -10.93
N ALA A 318 1.83 -5.69 -12.19
CA ALA A 318 1.91 -6.83 -13.10
C ALA A 318 3.34 -7.25 -13.46
N ALA A 319 4.33 -6.35 -13.37
CA ALA A 319 5.74 -6.70 -13.51
C ALA A 319 6.30 -7.34 -12.24
N TYR A 320 5.97 -6.79 -11.07
CA TYR A 320 6.36 -7.31 -9.76
C TYR A 320 5.78 -8.71 -9.48
N MET A 321 4.48 -8.93 -9.68
CA MET A 321 3.87 -10.24 -9.45
C MET A 321 4.45 -11.30 -10.39
N ARG A 322 4.64 -10.96 -11.66
CA ARG A 322 5.32 -11.84 -12.64
C ARG A 322 6.76 -12.13 -12.25
N ASN A 323 7.49 -11.19 -11.66
CA ASN A 323 8.86 -11.41 -11.18
C ASN A 323 8.91 -12.51 -10.11
N LEU A 324 8.07 -12.44 -9.07
CA LEU A 324 7.94 -13.50 -8.05
C LEU A 324 7.47 -14.83 -8.66
N ASN A 325 6.51 -14.77 -9.60
CA ASN A 325 5.95 -15.94 -10.24
C ASN A 325 6.86 -16.62 -11.28
N SER A 326 7.85 -15.93 -11.85
CA SER A 326 8.70 -16.48 -12.93
C SER A 326 10.15 -16.76 -12.54
N LYS A 327 10.83 -15.86 -11.81
CA LYS A 327 12.28 -15.98 -11.64
C LYS A 327 12.66 -17.16 -10.75
N ALA A 328 13.74 -17.85 -11.11
CA ALA A 328 14.26 -19.00 -10.35
C ALA A 328 14.68 -18.66 -8.92
N SER A 329 15.00 -17.39 -8.63
CA SER A 329 15.29 -16.88 -7.29
C SER A 329 14.11 -17.01 -6.31
N TYR A 330 12.88 -17.10 -6.80
CA TYR A 330 11.67 -17.18 -5.99
C TYR A 330 11.00 -18.57 -6.07
N ARG A 331 11.76 -19.62 -6.42
CA ARG A 331 11.23 -21.00 -6.41
C ARG A 331 10.67 -21.37 -5.03
N GLU A 332 11.42 -21.13 -3.96
CA GLU A 332 11.00 -21.41 -2.57
C GLU A 332 9.68 -20.70 -2.19
N PHE A 333 9.50 -19.44 -2.65
CA PHE A 333 8.25 -18.69 -2.46
C PHE A 333 7.06 -19.40 -3.10
N ARG A 334 7.23 -19.87 -4.35
CA ARG A 334 6.18 -20.57 -5.10
C ARG A 334 5.87 -21.93 -4.51
N ASP A 335 6.90 -22.75 -4.25
CA ASP A 335 6.75 -24.09 -3.69
C ASP A 335 6.04 -24.03 -2.32
N LYS A 336 6.38 -23.02 -1.48
CA LYS A 336 5.71 -22.79 -0.20
C LYS A 336 4.24 -22.37 -0.36
N ARG A 337 3.93 -21.53 -1.35
CA ARG A 337 2.58 -21.08 -1.67
C ARG A 337 1.73 -22.22 -2.24
N ALA A 338 2.27 -23.04 -3.14
CA ALA A 338 1.63 -24.24 -3.66
C ALA A 338 1.25 -25.19 -2.51
N GLY A 339 2.19 -25.47 -1.61
CA GLY A 339 1.90 -26.28 -0.42
C GLY A 339 0.86 -25.71 0.54
N MET A 340 0.62 -24.38 0.55
CA MET A 340 -0.54 -23.79 1.26
C MET A 340 -1.85 -24.10 0.55
N ARG A 341 -1.88 -23.98 -0.78
CA ARG A 341 -3.07 -24.32 -1.59
C ARG A 341 -3.45 -25.79 -1.52
N ASP A 342 -2.48 -26.70 -1.51
CA ASP A 342 -2.71 -28.14 -1.38
C ASP A 342 -3.39 -28.51 -0.04
N ARG A 343 -3.27 -27.64 0.97
CA ARG A 343 -3.94 -27.76 2.29
C ARG A 343 -5.22 -26.93 2.38
N SER A 344 -5.70 -26.35 1.26
CA SER A 344 -6.83 -25.40 1.20
C SER A 344 -6.68 -24.20 2.15
N GLN A 345 -5.45 -23.80 2.46
CA GLN A 345 -5.17 -22.67 3.33
C GLN A 345 -5.19 -21.36 2.52
N THR A 346 -5.79 -20.32 3.09
CA THR A 346 -5.51 -18.95 2.64
C THR A 346 -4.00 -18.72 2.71
N THR A 347 -3.43 -18.25 1.61
CA THR A 347 -2.01 -17.97 1.46
C THR A 347 -1.56 -16.88 2.43
N ASP A 348 -0.77 -17.26 3.43
CA ASP A 348 -0.31 -16.41 4.53
C ASP A 348 0.89 -15.53 4.10
N SER A 349 0.66 -14.21 4.01
CA SER A 349 1.69 -13.22 3.67
C SER A 349 2.93 -13.30 4.58
N TYR A 350 2.76 -13.51 5.88
CA TYR A 350 3.84 -13.43 6.87
C TYR A 350 4.74 -14.66 6.81
N GLN A 351 4.16 -15.81 6.51
CA GLN A 351 4.88 -17.04 6.21
C GLN A 351 5.60 -16.97 4.87
N LEU A 352 4.97 -16.45 3.82
CA LEU A 352 5.61 -16.30 2.50
C LEU A 352 6.74 -15.27 2.50
N ALA A 353 6.60 -14.15 3.25
CA ALA A 353 7.66 -13.17 3.44
C ALA A 353 9.01 -13.79 3.85
N GLY A 354 8.97 -14.89 4.62
CA GLY A 354 10.17 -15.62 5.07
C GLY A 354 11.01 -16.25 3.95
N THR A 355 10.47 -16.37 2.73
CA THR A 355 11.17 -16.95 1.57
C THR A 355 11.90 -15.91 0.72
N LEU A 356 11.65 -14.61 0.94
CA LEU A 356 12.10 -13.50 0.09
C LEU A 356 13.57 -13.09 0.32
N HIS A 357 14.40 -13.97 0.84
CA HIS A 357 15.82 -13.72 1.13
C HIS A 357 16.64 -13.34 -0.11
N ARG A 358 16.12 -13.58 -1.33
CA ARG A 358 16.75 -13.21 -2.60
C ARG A 358 16.22 -11.92 -3.23
N TYR A 359 15.22 -11.27 -2.62
CA TYR A 359 14.71 -10.01 -3.13
C TYR A 359 15.72 -8.86 -2.90
N SER A 360 16.46 -8.90 -1.78
CA SER A 360 17.44 -7.89 -1.37
C SER A 360 18.78 -8.52 -1.01
N VAL A 361 19.93 -7.84 -1.21
CA VAL A 361 21.22 -8.29 -0.62
C VAL A 361 21.19 -8.26 0.91
N ARG A 362 20.28 -7.48 1.52
CA ARG A 362 20.02 -7.48 2.96
C ARG A 362 19.48 -8.84 3.46
N GLY A 363 19.02 -9.72 2.58
CA GLY A 363 18.71 -11.12 2.90
C GLY A 363 17.71 -11.27 4.05
N GLN A 364 18.16 -11.82 5.18
CA GLN A 364 17.32 -12.00 6.37
C GLN A 364 16.90 -10.67 7.03
N ASP A 365 17.66 -9.60 6.85
CA ASP A 365 17.34 -8.29 7.43
C ASP A 365 16.17 -7.65 6.68
N TYR A 366 16.10 -7.85 5.36
CA TYR A 366 14.95 -7.51 4.55
C TYR A 366 13.69 -8.25 5.01
N ILE A 367 13.78 -9.57 5.24
CA ILE A 367 12.67 -10.39 5.76
C ILE A 367 12.16 -9.84 7.10
N ARG A 368 13.06 -9.44 8.02
CA ARG A 368 12.67 -8.82 9.29
C ARG A 368 11.97 -7.48 9.09
N THR A 369 12.44 -6.63 8.18
CA THR A 369 11.78 -5.36 7.85
C THR A 369 10.38 -5.56 7.26
N ILE A 370 10.22 -6.41 6.24
CA ILE A 370 8.91 -6.70 5.63
C ILE A 370 7.92 -7.23 6.68
N ARG A 371 8.33 -8.17 7.53
CA ARG A 371 7.50 -8.70 8.62
C ARG A 371 7.15 -7.65 9.69
N SER A 372 8.05 -6.71 9.95
CA SER A 372 7.78 -5.58 10.84
C SER A 372 6.74 -4.63 10.25
N ILE A 373 6.91 -4.24 8.97
CA ILE A 373 5.95 -3.41 8.23
C ILE A 373 4.56 -4.04 8.23
N MET A 374 4.48 -5.34 7.95
CA MET A 374 3.21 -6.07 8.00
C MET A 374 2.54 -5.99 9.37
N LYS A 375 3.26 -6.33 10.44
CA LYS A 375 2.72 -6.35 11.81
C LYS A 375 2.33 -4.96 12.30
N SER A 376 3.21 -3.96 12.12
CA SER A 376 2.98 -2.59 12.61
C SER A 376 1.86 -1.85 11.87
N ASN A 377 1.36 -2.38 10.75
CA ASN A 377 0.26 -1.77 9.98
C ASN A 377 -0.87 -2.79 9.68
N ALA A 378 -0.88 -3.95 10.36
CA ALA A 378 -1.86 -5.04 10.20
C ALA A 378 -2.18 -5.38 8.73
N LEU A 379 -1.16 -5.51 7.88
CA LEU A 379 -1.36 -5.67 6.42
C LEU A 379 -1.86 -7.07 6.02
N ASP A 380 -1.65 -8.07 6.88
CA ASP A 380 -2.18 -9.43 6.76
C ASP A 380 -3.72 -9.48 6.73
N GLN A 381 -4.41 -8.47 7.29
CA GLN A 381 -5.87 -8.37 7.18
C GLN A 381 -6.36 -8.21 5.73
N PHE A 382 -5.49 -7.79 4.80
CA PHE A 382 -5.79 -7.67 3.38
C PHE A 382 -5.60 -8.99 2.61
N ASP A 383 -5.11 -10.07 3.23
CA ASP A 383 -4.90 -11.36 2.55
C ASP A 383 -6.21 -12.01 2.08
N SER A 384 -7.35 -11.65 2.70
CA SER A 384 -8.70 -12.03 2.29
C SER A 384 -9.47 -10.94 1.54
N ALA A 385 -8.83 -9.80 1.24
CA ALA A 385 -9.47 -8.70 0.53
C ALA A 385 -9.80 -9.06 -0.92
N LYS A 386 -10.85 -8.47 -1.46
CA LYS A 386 -11.34 -8.67 -2.83
C LYS A 386 -11.79 -7.34 -3.42
N LEU A 387 -11.84 -7.24 -4.74
CA LEU A 387 -12.55 -6.12 -5.36
C LEU A 387 -14.06 -6.34 -5.25
N ALA A 388 -14.82 -5.27 -5.03
CA ALA A 388 -16.28 -5.32 -5.03
C ALA A 388 -16.82 -5.79 -6.40
N ASP A 389 -17.93 -6.52 -6.42
CA ASP A 389 -18.50 -7.09 -7.65
C ASP A 389 -19.19 -6.04 -8.54
N GLU A 390 -19.57 -4.89 -7.98
CA GLU A 390 -20.20 -3.80 -8.72
C GLU A 390 -19.27 -3.24 -9.82
N PRO A 391 -19.80 -2.95 -11.03
CA PRO A 391 -19.04 -2.31 -12.09
C PRO A 391 -18.84 -0.83 -11.77
N SER A 392 -17.92 -0.51 -10.85
CA SER A 392 -17.36 0.84 -10.79
C SER A 392 -16.84 1.16 -12.19
N PRO A 393 -17.23 2.28 -12.82
CA PRO A 393 -16.77 2.61 -14.15
C PRO A 393 -15.23 2.64 -14.15
N LEU A 394 -14.62 2.23 -15.26
CA LEU A 394 -13.19 2.43 -15.50
C LEU A 394 -12.93 3.93 -15.64
N LEU A 395 -12.88 4.62 -14.50
CA LEU A 395 -12.47 6.01 -14.41
C LEU A 395 -11.01 6.04 -14.85
N THR A 396 -10.76 6.56 -16.05
CA THR A 396 -9.39 6.93 -16.41
C THR A 396 -8.92 7.99 -15.40
N THR A 397 -7.62 8.23 -15.29
CA THR A 397 -7.11 9.29 -14.40
C THR A 397 -7.74 10.66 -14.71
N LEU A 398 -8.20 10.89 -15.95
CA LEU A 398 -8.95 12.08 -16.35
C LEU A 398 -10.41 12.09 -15.87
N ASP A 399 -11.06 10.93 -15.78
CA ASP A 399 -12.45 10.87 -15.32
C ASP A 399 -12.52 10.80 -13.78
N PHE A 400 -11.53 10.19 -13.10
CA PHE A 400 -11.42 10.21 -11.63
C PHE A 400 -11.16 11.60 -11.07
N PHE A 401 -10.44 12.46 -11.81
CA PHE A 401 -10.28 13.88 -11.48
C PHE A 401 -11.32 14.79 -12.16
N GLY A 402 -12.09 14.24 -13.09
CA GLY A 402 -13.27 14.85 -13.68
C GLY A 402 -12.94 15.68 -14.92
N LYS A 403 -13.64 15.41 -16.02
CA LYS A 403 -13.86 16.43 -17.04
C LYS A 403 -14.94 17.39 -16.55
N SER A 404 -14.66 18.68 -16.70
CA SER A 404 -15.67 19.75 -16.74
C SER A 404 -16.61 19.58 -17.93
#